data_AF-A0A7C6DH09-F1
#
_entry.id   AF-A0A7C6DH09-F1
#
_cell.length_a   1.000
_cell.length_b   1.000
_cell.length_c   1.000
_cell.angle_alpha   90.00
_cell.angle_beta   90.00
_cell.angle_gamma   90.00
#
_symmetry.space_group_name_H-M   'P 1'
#
loop_
_entity.id
_entity.type
_entity.pdbx_description
1 polymer ?
#
loop_
_entity_poly.entity_id
_entity_poly.type
_entity_poly.pdbx_seq_one_letter_code
_entity_poly.pdbx_strand_id
1 'polypeptide(L)'
;MIGVSQKAIARIRRELFKSIQRLPVKYQDTHTHGDLMSRFTNDLDSVGVMLNSTMSQIFSGTITLIGTIVLMFVTNWILAIVTIVTVPLLIYAANTLGKMSRRYYSEKVFCQEETAKQEFEILSDDLREKQIKAQFFGGIMGPVMGNLSQISYALSATSALHGFILAKHSEG
;
A
#
# COMPACT_ATOMS: atom_id res chain seq x y z
N MET A 1 20.79 10.89 4.48
CA MET A 1 19.96 9.98 5.31
C MET A 1 20.46 8.54 5.29
N ILE A 2 20.79 7.98 4.12
CA ILE A 2 21.30 6.60 3.98
C ILE A 2 22.50 6.32 4.91
N GLY A 3 23.47 7.23 5.01
CA GLY A 3 24.63 7.04 5.90
C GLY A 3 24.32 6.95 7.41
N VAL A 4 23.22 7.56 7.87
CA VAL A 4 22.80 7.46 9.28
C VAL A 4 22.09 6.13 9.53
N SER A 5 21.20 5.72 8.62
CA SER A 5 20.51 4.42 8.69
C SER A 5 21.50 3.27 8.62
N GLN A 6 22.52 3.34 7.74
CA GLN A 6 23.58 2.32 7.66
C GLN A 6 24.45 2.25 8.92
N LYS A 7 24.79 3.39 9.53
CA LYS A 7 25.50 3.40 10.82
C LYS A 7 24.67 2.82 11.96
N ALA A 8 23.35 3.07 11.97
CA ALA A 8 22.43 2.50 12.95
C ALA A 8 22.32 0.97 12.80
N ILE A 9 22.13 0.47 11.58
CA ILE A 9 22.09 -0.98 11.29
C ILE A 9 23.41 -1.65 11.71
N ALA A 10 24.56 -1.04 11.39
CA ALA A 10 25.86 -1.56 11.78
C ALA A 10 26.04 -1.63 13.31
N ARG A 11 25.47 -0.67 14.05
CA ARG A 11 25.46 -0.68 15.52
C ARG A 11 24.57 -1.81 16.06
N ILE A 12 23.34 -1.93 15.54
CA ILE A 12 22.38 -2.97 15.94
C ILE A 12 22.97 -4.36 15.67
N ARG A 13 23.61 -4.56 14.50
CA ARG A 13 24.31 -5.80 14.15
C ARG A 13 25.38 -6.17 15.18
N ARG A 14 26.21 -5.21 15.63
CA ARG A 14 27.24 -5.47 16.66
C ARG A 14 26.64 -5.76 18.04
N GLU A 15 25.62 -5.02 18.46
CA GLU A 15 24.99 -5.19 19.77
C GLU A 15 24.26 -6.55 19.87
N LEU A 16 23.52 -6.93 18.83
CA LEU A 16 22.86 -8.24 18.75
C LEU A 16 23.87 -9.38 18.69
N PHE A 17 24.96 -9.25 17.92
CA PHE A 17 26.01 -10.29 17.88
C PHE A 17 26.64 -10.49 19.27
N LYS A 18 26.86 -9.40 20.00
CA LYS A 18 27.36 -9.43 21.38
C LYS A 18 26.36 -10.04 22.37
N SER A 19 25.06 -9.82 22.16
CA SER A 19 24.00 -10.47 22.96
C SER A 19 23.93 -11.98 22.67
N ILE A 20 23.97 -12.40 21.40
CA ILE A 20 23.95 -13.81 21.01
C ILE A 20 25.13 -14.59 21.63
N GLN A 21 26.32 -13.98 21.68
CA GLN A 21 27.51 -14.57 22.31
C GLN A 21 27.40 -14.74 23.84
N ARG A 22 26.48 -14.00 24.50
CA ARG A 22 26.26 -14.07 25.95
C ARG A 22 25.12 -14.99 26.36
N LEU A 23 24.39 -15.57 25.40
CA LEU A 23 23.31 -16.50 25.71
C LEU A 23 23.86 -17.83 26.26
N PRO A 24 23.16 -18.47 27.22
CA PRO A 24 23.56 -19.75 27.79
C PRO A 24 23.53 -20.85 26.73
N VAL A 25 24.52 -21.75 26.78
CA VAL A 25 24.74 -22.85 25.82
C VAL A 25 23.48 -23.69 25.58
N LYS A 26 22.66 -23.91 26.61
CA LYS A 26 21.39 -24.65 26.53
C LYS A 26 20.39 -24.05 25.53
N TYR A 27 20.38 -22.72 25.34
CA TYR A 27 19.50 -22.03 24.38
C TYR A 27 20.04 -22.09 22.95
N GLN A 28 21.36 -22.16 22.79
CA GLN A 28 22.04 -22.33 21.51
C GLN A 28 21.88 -23.76 20.97
N ASP A 29 21.73 -24.75 21.86
CA ASP A 29 21.50 -26.16 21.49
C ASP A 29 20.04 -26.47 21.14
N THR A 30 19.06 -25.65 21.57
CA THR A 30 17.63 -25.87 21.29
C THR A 30 17.16 -25.28 19.96
N HIS A 31 17.94 -24.41 19.33
CA HIS A 31 17.62 -23.77 18.06
C HIS A 31 18.74 -24.02 17.05
N THR A 32 18.41 -24.53 15.86
CA THR A 32 19.38 -24.76 14.78
C THR A 32 20.11 -23.46 14.45
N HIS A 33 21.45 -23.49 14.41
CA HIS A 33 22.30 -22.30 14.15
C HIS A 33 21.88 -21.51 12.89
N GLY A 34 21.30 -22.17 11.89
CA GLY A 34 20.78 -21.55 10.67
C GLY A 34 19.49 -20.73 10.85
N ASP A 35 18.62 -21.12 11.78
CA ASP A 35 17.33 -20.43 12.00
C ASP A 35 17.54 -19.10 12.74
N LEU A 36 18.47 -19.10 13.71
CA LEU A 36 18.95 -17.89 14.39
C LEU A 36 19.61 -16.89 13.42
N MET A 37 20.46 -17.36 12.50
CA MET A 37 21.10 -16.48 11.52
C MET A 37 20.16 -15.99 10.43
N SER A 38 19.19 -16.80 10.02
CA SER A 38 18.15 -16.42 9.06
C SER A 38 17.28 -15.29 9.63
N ARG A 39 16.77 -15.48 10.85
CA ARG A 39 15.99 -14.43 11.55
C ARG A 39 16.83 -13.19 11.81
N PHE A 40 18.07 -13.34 12.26
CA PHE A 40 18.99 -12.22 12.46
C PHE A 40 19.21 -11.41 11.19
N THR A 41 19.48 -12.07 10.06
CA THR A 41 19.79 -11.38 8.80
C THR A 41 18.53 -10.80 8.17
N ASN A 42 17.44 -11.56 8.10
CA ASN A 42 16.17 -11.09 7.54
C ASN A 42 15.55 -9.94 8.35
N ASP A 43 15.61 -9.99 9.67
CA ASP A 43 15.07 -8.93 10.52
C ASP A 43 15.95 -7.67 10.43
N LEU A 44 17.27 -7.82 10.42
CA LEU A 44 18.20 -6.69 10.23
C LEU A 44 18.04 -6.03 8.86
N ASP A 45 17.86 -6.83 7.81
CA ASP A 45 17.64 -6.32 6.47
C ASP A 45 16.27 -5.63 6.38
N SER A 46 15.23 -6.20 6.99
CA SER A 46 13.89 -5.59 7.06
C SER A 46 13.91 -4.26 7.83
N VAL A 47 14.58 -4.21 8.98
CA VAL A 47 14.81 -2.98 9.76
C VAL A 47 15.61 -1.97 8.93
N GLY A 48 16.60 -2.44 8.18
CA GLY A 48 17.41 -1.60 7.32
C GLY A 48 16.63 -0.96 6.19
N VAL A 49 15.76 -1.73 5.53
CA VAL A 49 14.85 -1.24 4.49
C VAL A 49 13.82 -0.27 5.09
N MET A 50 13.24 -0.58 6.26
CA MET A 50 12.28 0.32 6.92
C MET A 50 12.93 1.66 7.28
N LEU A 51 14.12 1.65 7.90
CA LEU A 51 14.82 2.88 8.30
C LEU A 51 15.27 3.74 7.11
N ASN A 52 15.53 3.13 5.95
CA ASN A 52 15.88 3.89 4.75
C ASN A 52 14.64 4.40 4.01
N SER A 53 13.69 3.51 3.71
CA SER A 53 12.53 3.81 2.87
C SER A 53 11.51 4.66 3.62
N THR A 54 11.07 4.24 4.81
CA THR A 54 10.00 4.92 5.55
C THR A 54 10.41 6.34 5.95
N MET A 55 11.67 6.55 6.34
CA MET A 55 12.14 7.88 6.72
C MET A 55 12.14 8.83 5.51
N SER A 56 12.55 8.35 4.32
CA SER A 56 12.49 9.14 3.09
C SER A 56 11.04 9.39 2.65
N GLN A 57 10.16 8.43 2.86
CA GLN A 57 8.75 8.50 2.47
C GLN A 57 7.96 9.45 3.36
N ILE A 58 8.24 9.51 4.65
CA ILE A 58 7.64 10.49 5.56
C ILE A 58 8.05 11.90 5.15
N PHE A 59 9.34 12.13 4.87
CA PHE A 59 9.82 13.45 4.43
C PHE A 59 9.20 13.86 3.08
N SER A 60 9.30 13.01 2.07
CA SER A 60 8.74 13.28 0.73
C SER A 60 7.21 13.41 0.77
N GLY A 61 6.54 12.53 1.52
CA GLY A 61 5.10 12.56 1.72
C GLY A 61 4.64 13.84 2.41
N THR A 62 5.38 14.34 3.40
CA THR A 62 5.07 15.61 4.07
C THR A 62 5.17 16.79 3.09
N ILE A 63 6.26 16.86 2.32
CA ILE A 63 6.45 17.91 1.31
C ILE A 63 5.35 17.83 0.25
N THR A 64 5.03 16.62 -0.22
CA THR A 64 3.99 16.40 -1.24
C THR A 64 2.60 16.76 -0.73
N LEU A 65 2.27 16.39 0.51
CA LEU A 65 0.99 16.73 1.15
C LEU A 65 0.83 18.24 1.26
N ILE A 66 1.83 18.93 1.83
CA ILE A 66 1.81 20.38 1.97
C ILE A 66 1.74 21.05 0.60
N GLY A 67 2.58 20.62 -0.35
CA GLY A 67 2.62 21.16 -1.71
C GLY A 67 1.28 21.00 -2.43
N THR A 68 0.64 19.84 -2.31
CA THR A 68 -0.66 19.57 -2.92
C THR A 68 -1.74 20.45 -2.32
N ILE A 69 -1.80 20.57 -1.00
CA ILE A 69 -2.78 21.44 -0.32
C ILE A 69 -2.59 22.89 -0.78
N VAL A 70 -1.35 23.41 -0.76
CA VAL A 70 -1.06 24.78 -1.19
C VAL A 70 -1.47 25.00 -2.65
N LEU A 71 -1.10 24.10 -3.56
CA LEU A 71 -1.45 24.20 -4.97
C LEU A 71 -2.97 24.11 -5.22
N MET A 72 -3.70 23.32 -4.42
CA MET A 72 -5.15 23.24 -4.50
C MET A 72 -5.81 24.57 -4.12
N PHE A 73 -5.35 25.22 -3.04
CA PHE A 73 -5.87 26.53 -2.63
C PHE A 73 -5.52 27.65 -3.61
N VAL A 74 -4.32 27.62 -4.23
CA VAL A 74 -3.90 28.62 -5.22
C VAL A 74 -4.70 28.51 -6.53
N THR A 75 -4.95 27.28 -7.01
CA THR A 75 -5.64 27.07 -8.30
C THR A 75 -7.14 27.26 -8.17
N ASN A 76 -7.77 26.59 -7.20
CA ASN A 76 -9.23 26.65 -7.03
C ASN A 76 -9.64 26.25 -5.62
N TRP A 77 -9.94 27.26 -4.80
CA TRP A 77 -10.37 27.07 -3.41
C TRP A 77 -11.70 26.33 -3.24
N ILE A 78 -12.59 26.32 -4.24
CA ILE A 78 -13.88 25.60 -4.19
C ILE A 78 -13.62 24.08 -4.25
N LEU A 79 -12.73 23.62 -5.13
CA LEU A 79 -12.34 22.19 -5.19
C LEU A 79 -11.65 21.72 -3.90
N ALA A 80 -10.86 22.59 -3.26
CA ALA A 80 -10.22 22.29 -1.98
C ALA A 80 -11.24 22.01 -0.87
N ILE A 81 -12.31 22.80 -0.78
CA ILE A 81 -13.36 22.59 0.23
C ILE A 81 -14.13 21.29 -0.02
N VAL A 82 -14.48 21.00 -1.28
CA VAL A 82 -15.19 19.75 -1.62
C VAL A 82 -14.39 18.52 -1.21
N THR A 83 -13.09 18.49 -1.55
CA THR A 83 -12.20 17.36 -1.19
C THR A 83 -12.01 17.22 0.32
N ILE A 84 -11.88 18.32 1.06
CA ILE A 84 -11.80 18.31 2.53
C ILE A 84 -13.06 17.69 3.16
N VAL A 85 -14.24 17.86 2.58
CA VAL A 85 -15.49 17.25 3.06
C VAL A 85 -15.62 15.78 2.63
N THR A 86 -15.16 15.41 1.43
CA THR A 86 -15.25 14.04 0.93
C THR A 86 -14.33 13.07 1.67
N VAL A 87 -13.11 13.48 2.06
CA VAL A 87 -12.14 12.63 2.77
C VAL A 87 -12.68 12.05 4.09
N PRO A 88 -13.22 12.83 5.05
CA PRO A 88 -13.76 12.30 6.29
C PRO A 88 -15.00 11.43 6.08
N LEU A 89 -15.82 11.72 5.05
CA LEU A 89 -16.94 10.87 4.67
C LEU A 89 -16.47 9.47 4.24
N LEU A 90 -15.40 9.40 3.44
CA LEU A 90 -14.79 8.13 3.04
C LEU A 90 -14.17 7.37 4.24
N ILE A 91 -13.49 8.08 5.14
CA ILE A 91 -12.93 7.48 6.36
C ILE A 91 -14.06 6.90 7.23
N TYR A 92 -15.17 7.62 7.37
CA TYR A 92 -16.33 7.16 8.14
C TYR A 92 -16.99 5.92 7.51
N ALA A 93 -17.17 5.91 6.18
CA ALA A 93 -17.69 4.76 5.45
C ALA A 93 -16.75 3.55 5.56
N ALA A 94 -15.44 3.76 5.38
CA ALA A 94 -14.41 2.73 5.49
C ALA A 94 -14.34 2.15 6.91
N ASN A 95 -14.44 2.97 7.95
CA ASN A 95 -14.46 2.51 9.34
C ASN A 95 -15.70 1.68 9.66
N THR A 96 -16.84 2.03 9.07
CA THR A 96 -18.10 1.26 9.23
C THR A 96 -17.97 -0.12 8.59
N LEU A 97 -17.44 -0.20 7.36
CA LEU A 97 -17.15 -1.45 6.68
C LEU A 97 -16.08 -2.27 7.42
N GLY A 98 -15.03 -1.62 7.92
CA GLY A 98 -13.94 -2.25 8.67
C GLY A 98 -14.38 -2.87 9.99
N LYS A 99 -15.31 -2.23 10.72
CA LYS A 99 -15.89 -2.80 11.94
C LYS A 99 -16.71 -4.07 11.68
N MET A 100 -17.41 -4.14 10.56
CA MET A 100 -18.15 -5.35 10.16
C MET A 100 -17.18 -6.49 9.80
N SER A 101 -16.10 -6.18 9.08
CA SER A 101 -15.03 -7.14 8.78
C SER A 101 -14.36 -7.68 10.05
N ARG A 102 -13.99 -6.82 11.00
CA ARG A 102 -13.26 -7.24 12.21
C ARG A 102 -14.04 -8.19 13.13
N ARG A 103 -15.38 -8.09 13.14
CA ARG A 103 -16.24 -8.94 13.98
C ARG A 103 -16.43 -10.35 13.39
N TYR A 104 -16.31 -10.51 12.07
CA TYR A 104 -16.42 -11.82 11.40
C TYR A 104 -15.17 -12.70 11.55
N TYR A 105 -13.99 -12.09 11.71
CA TYR A 105 -12.72 -12.83 11.76
C TYR A 105 -12.31 -13.34 13.16
N SER A 106 -12.78 -12.72 14.25
CA SER A 106 -12.31 -13.10 15.60
C SER A 106 -13.00 -14.32 16.21
N GLU A 107 -14.17 -14.72 15.71
CA GLU A 107 -15.01 -15.75 16.35
C GLU A 107 -14.95 -17.11 15.64
N LYS A 108 -14.49 -17.18 14.38
CA LYS A 108 -14.47 -18.42 13.57
C LYS A 108 -13.13 -19.16 13.50
N VAL A 109 -12.03 -18.58 13.99
CA VAL A 109 -10.67 -19.07 13.67
C VAL A 109 -10.21 -20.24 14.56
N PHE A 110 -10.90 -20.61 15.65
CA PHE A 110 -10.38 -21.61 16.59
C PHE A 110 -11.10 -22.97 16.62
N CYS A 111 -12.28 -23.14 16.01
CA CYS A 111 -13.07 -24.39 16.14
C CYS A 111 -13.41 -25.13 14.82
N GLN A 112 -13.06 -24.60 13.64
CA GLN A 112 -13.50 -25.17 12.34
C GLN A 112 -12.37 -25.76 11.47
N GLU A 113 -11.15 -25.96 11.96
CA GLU A 113 -10.01 -26.34 11.09
C GLU A 113 -10.23 -27.64 10.28
N GLU A 114 -10.90 -28.64 10.85
CA GLU A 114 -11.19 -29.93 10.17
C GLU A 114 -12.41 -29.84 9.24
N THR A 115 -13.49 -29.15 9.64
CA THR A 115 -14.69 -28.98 8.80
C THR A 115 -14.45 -27.99 7.64
N ALA A 116 -13.60 -26.98 7.86
CA ALA A 116 -13.21 -26.02 6.85
C ALA A 116 -12.36 -26.66 5.76
N LYS A 117 -11.50 -27.64 6.05
CA LYS A 117 -10.69 -28.33 5.01
C LYS A 117 -11.56 -29.09 4.01
N GLN A 118 -12.60 -29.80 4.45
CA GLN A 118 -13.53 -30.52 3.56
C GLN A 118 -14.40 -29.57 2.73
N GLU A 119 -14.92 -28.48 3.30
CA GLU A 119 -15.63 -27.45 2.52
C GLU A 119 -14.70 -26.67 1.58
N PHE A 120 -13.43 -26.48 1.97
CA PHE A 120 -12.42 -25.79 1.17
C PHE A 120 -12.06 -26.57 -0.09
N GLU A 121 -12.05 -27.90 -0.06
CA GLU A 121 -11.71 -28.73 -1.22
C GLU A 121 -12.81 -28.67 -2.31
N ILE A 122 -14.09 -28.67 -1.92
CA ILE A 122 -15.23 -28.50 -2.84
C ILE A 122 -15.35 -27.06 -3.34
N LEU A 123 -15.08 -26.08 -2.48
CA LEU A 123 -15.18 -24.65 -2.82
C LEU A 123 -13.98 -24.17 -3.64
N SER A 124 -12.81 -24.80 -3.55
CA SER A 124 -11.57 -24.39 -4.25
C SER A 124 -11.69 -24.50 -5.78
N ASP A 125 -12.39 -25.50 -6.31
CA ASP A 125 -12.60 -25.64 -7.76
C ASP A 125 -13.58 -24.60 -8.33
N ASP A 126 -14.68 -24.32 -7.62
CA ASP A 126 -15.63 -23.25 -8.00
C ASP A 126 -14.99 -21.85 -7.84
N LEU A 127 -14.19 -21.65 -6.79
CA LEU A 127 -13.42 -20.42 -6.60
C LEU A 127 -12.35 -20.25 -7.67
N ARG A 128 -11.71 -21.32 -8.14
CA ARG A 128 -10.72 -21.25 -9.21
C ARG A 128 -11.34 -20.80 -10.52
N GLU A 129 -12.54 -21.27 -10.87
CA GLU A 129 -13.26 -20.78 -12.05
C GLU A 129 -13.71 -19.32 -11.90
N LYS A 130 -14.27 -18.97 -10.74
CA LYS A 130 -14.69 -17.59 -10.43
C LYS A 130 -13.50 -16.64 -10.38
N GLN A 131 -12.35 -17.08 -9.89
CA GLN A 131 -11.11 -16.32 -9.85
C GLN A 131 -10.54 -16.16 -11.25
N ILE A 132 -10.55 -17.19 -12.12
CA ILE A 132 -10.15 -17.05 -13.52
C ILE A 132 -11.02 -16.00 -14.22
N LYS A 133 -12.35 -16.02 -14.02
CA LYS A 133 -13.26 -15.00 -14.57
C LYS A 133 -12.99 -13.61 -13.96
N ALA A 134 -12.77 -13.50 -12.66
CA ALA A 134 -12.45 -12.25 -12.00
C ALA A 134 -11.07 -11.70 -12.43
N GLN A 135 -10.08 -12.56 -12.66
CA GLN A 135 -8.76 -12.19 -13.17
C GLN A 135 -8.81 -11.78 -14.63
N PHE A 136 -9.63 -12.46 -15.44
CA PHE A 136 -9.86 -12.11 -16.85
C PHE A 136 -10.55 -10.75 -16.95
N PHE A 137 -11.65 -10.53 -16.21
CA PHE A 137 -12.32 -9.24 -16.15
C PHE A 137 -11.43 -8.15 -15.54
N GLY A 138 -10.72 -8.42 -14.44
CA GLY A 138 -9.80 -7.46 -13.82
C GLY A 138 -8.60 -7.13 -14.72
N GLY A 139 -8.09 -8.12 -15.45
CA GLY A 139 -6.96 -7.99 -16.37
C GLY A 139 -7.32 -7.26 -17.67
N ILE A 140 -8.56 -7.38 -18.14
CA ILE A 140 -9.06 -6.64 -19.33
C ILE A 140 -9.54 -5.24 -18.96
N MET A 141 -10.10 -5.05 -17.76
CA MET A 141 -10.57 -3.75 -17.31
C MET A 141 -9.45 -2.72 -17.20
N GLY A 142 -8.24 -3.13 -16.78
CA GLY A 142 -7.09 -2.23 -16.70
C GLY A 142 -6.75 -1.55 -18.04
N PRO A 143 -6.41 -2.31 -19.09
CA PRO A 143 -6.14 -1.76 -20.43
C PRO A 143 -7.33 -1.04 -21.04
N VAL A 144 -8.57 -1.55 -20.85
CA VAL A 144 -9.78 -0.92 -21.39
C VAL A 144 -10.00 0.44 -20.74
N MET A 145 -9.90 0.57 -19.41
CA MET A 145 -10.01 1.87 -18.77
C MET A 145 -8.85 2.81 -19.08
N GLY A 146 -7.63 2.28 -19.23
CA GLY A 146 -6.48 3.06 -19.68
C GLY A 146 -6.72 3.69 -21.06
N ASN A 147 -7.20 2.89 -22.02
CA ASN A 147 -7.53 3.36 -23.37
C ASN A 147 -8.75 4.31 -23.37
N LEU A 148 -9.78 4.03 -22.58
CA LEU A 148 -10.94 4.93 -22.44
C LEU A 148 -10.54 6.29 -21.83
N SER A 149 -9.68 6.28 -20.83
CA SER A 149 -9.17 7.50 -20.21
C SER A 149 -8.35 8.32 -21.21
N GLN A 150 -7.50 7.69 -22.02
CA GLN A 150 -6.75 8.37 -23.09
C GLN A 150 -7.69 9.00 -24.14
N ILE A 151 -8.78 8.31 -24.52
CA ILE A 151 -9.80 8.87 -25.41
C ILE A 151 -10.50 10.07 -24.77
N SER A 152 -10.85 9.99 -23.49
CA SER A 152 -11.46 11.10 -22.74
C SER A 152 -10.53 12.32 -22.65
N TYR A 153 -9.23 12.11 -22.43
CA TYR A 153 -8.23 13.18 -22.47
C TYR A 153 -8.09 13.78 -23.87
N ALA A 154 -8.09 12.97 -24.93
CA ALA A 154 -8.02 13.46 -26.31
C ALA A 154 -9.22 14.35 -26.68
N LEU A 155 -10.43 13.97 -26.25
CA LEU A 155 -11.66 14.77 -26.46
C LEU A 155 -11.65 16.08 -25.65
N SER A 156 -11.13 16.03 -24.43
CA SER A 156 -10.97 17.22 -23.57
C SER A 156 -9.93 18.17 -24.16
N ALA A 157 -8.85 17.64 -24.74
CA ALA A 157 -7.83 18.43 -25.40
C ALA A 157 -8.32 19.06 -26.72
N THR A 158 -9.10 18.34 -27.53
CA THR A 158 -9.65 18.88 -28.79
C THR A 158 -10.71 19.96 -28.54
N SER A 159 -11.57 19.78 -27.54
CA SER A 159 -12.54 20.82 -27.14
C SER A 159 -11.86 22.07 -26.57
N ALA A 160 -10.81 21.92 -25.75
CA ALA A 160 -10.01 23.05 -25.26
C ALA A 160 -9.28 23.78 -26.40
N LEU A 161 -8.71 23.04 -27.36
CA LEU A 161 -8.05 23.61 -28.53
C LEU A 161 -9.05 24.37 -29.42
N HIS A 162 -10.25 23.83 -29.61
CA HIS A 162 -11.31 24.49 -30.36
C HIS A 162 -11.76 25.81 -29.69
N GLY A 163 -11.90 25.80 -28.35
CA GLY A 163 -12.18 27.01 -27.58
C GLY A 163 -11.07 28.07 -27.68
N PHE A 164 -9.79 27.65 -27.66
CA PHE A 164 -8.65 28.55 -27.84
C PHE A 164 -8.61 29.17 -29.25
N ILE A 165 -8.92 28.40 -30.28
CA ILE A 165 -8.97 28.89 -31.67
C ILE A 165 -10.13 29.88 -31.85
N LEU A 166 -11.31 29.59 -31.30
CA LEU A 166 -12.46 30.50 -31.34
C LEU A 166 -12.21 31.80 -30.58
N ALA A 167 -11.57 31.73 -29.41
CA ALA A 167 -11.18 32.92 -28.65
C ALA A 167 -10.21 33.80 -29.46
N LYS A 168 -9.22 33.19 -30.12
CA LYS A 168 -8.27 33.90 -30.98
C LYS A 168 -8.90 34.49 -32.25
N HIS A 169 -10.01 33.91 -32.73
CA HIS A 169 -10.75 34.39 -33.90
C HIS A 169 -11.82 35.44 -33.57
N SER A 170 -12.15 35.62 -32.27
CA SER A 170 -13.10 36.62 -31.77
C SER A 170 -12.43 37.94 -31.35
N GLU A 171 -11.10 37.97 -31.26
CA GLU A 171 -10.30 39.16 -30.90
C GLU A 171 -9.71 39.91 -32.12
N GLY A 172 -10.08 39.54 -33.35
CA GLY A 172 -9.67 40.22 -34.59
C GLY A 172 -10.87 40.62 -35.44
#